data_AF-A0AAW1V4M9-F1
#
_entry.id   AF-A0AAW1V4M9-F1
#
_cell.length_a   1.000
_cell.length_b   1.000
_cell.length_c   1.000
_cell.angle_alpha   90.00
_cell.angle_beta   90.00
_cell.angle_gamma   90.00
#
_symmetry.space_group_name_H-M   'P 1'
#
loop_
_entity.id
_entity.type
_entity.pdbx_description
1 polymer ?
#
loop_
_entity_poly.entity_id
_entity_poly.type
_entity_poly.pdbx_seq_one_letter_code
_entity_poly.pdbx_strand_id
1 'polypeptide(L)'
;MFSYWTWFLIALAQIAICLIYTFMYSKEVSLSGFYYACWREVPVGIGDKYNYRFITAVYLLAFHVILVGVFNGTLYKSFSTLSFFSEINTLEDLEKSDLIIETSLNIFGASERESELFQKLSKKVKNNAYSEKPAIKRAAQHMNVAAMERREEAFFKINAGF
;
A
#
# COMPACT_ATOMS: atom_id res chain seq x y z
N MET A 1 9.10 -1.58 -3.64
CA MET A 1 8.26 -2.77 -3.37
C MET A 1 9.10 -4.00 -3.71
N PHE A 2 9.10 -5.04 -2.87
CA PHE A 2 9.87 -6.26 -3.16
C PHE A 2 9.35 -6.93 -4.43
N SER A 3 10.27 -7.31 -5.32
CA SER A 3 9.92 -8.07 -6.51
C SER A 3 9.57 -9.51 -6.12
N TYR A 4 8.76 -10.17 -6.94
CA TYR A 4 8.50 -11.61 -6.82
C TYR A 4 9.80 -12.42 -6.72
N TRP A 5 10.84 -12.00 -7.47
CA TRP A 5 12.16 -12.62 -7.41
C TRP A 5 12.84 -12.49 -6.06
N THR A 6 12.65 -11.37 -5.35
CA THR A 6 13.23 -11.18 -4.02
C THR A 6 12.60 -12.15 -3.03
N TRP A 7 11.29 -12.31 -3.07
CA TRP A 7 10.57 -13.28 -2.22
C TRP A 7 10.96 -14.73 -2.53
N PHE A 8 11.08 -15.06 -3.82
CA PHE A 8 11.52 -16.38 -4.24
C PHE A 8 12.94 -16.71 -3.75
N LEU A 9 13.88 -15.75 -3.86
CA LEU A 9 15.25 -15.92 -3.38
C LEU A 9 15.33 -16.05 -1.85
N ILE A 10 14.51 -15.30 -1.10
CA ILE A 10 14.42 -15.42 0.36
C ILE A 10 13.93 -16.83 0.74
N ALA A 11 12.88 -17.33 0.08
CA ALA A 11 12.37 -18.67 0.32
C ALA A 11 13.40 -19.75 -0.01
N LEU A 12 14.14 -19.59 -1.12
CA LEU A 12 15.18 -20.53 -1.53
C LEU A 12 16.36 -20.53 -0.54
N ALA A 13 16.78 -19.36 -0.05
CA ALA A 13 17.79 -19.24 0.99
C ALA A 13 17.35 -19.91 2.30
N GLN A 14 16.09 -19.73 2.72
CA GLN A 14 15.51 -20.40 3.89
C GLN A 14 15.57 -21.92 3.74
N ILE A 15 15.18 -22.46 2.59
CA ILE A 15 15.20 -23.90 2.30
C ILE A 15 16.64 -24.42 2.32
N ALA A 16 17.58 -23.72 1.68
CA ALA A 16 18.97 -24.11 1.66
C ALA A 16 19.58 -24.17 3.07
N ILE A 17 19.27 -23.21 3.93
CA ILE A 17 19.77 -23.17 5.31
C ILE A 17 19.15 -24.31 6.15
N CYS A 18 17.85 -24.57 6.00
CA CYS A 18 17.21 -25.74 6.62
C CYS A 18 17.85 -27.06 6.17
N LEU A 19 18.20 -27.20 4.88
CA LEU A 19 18.86 -28.37 4.34
C LEU A 19 20.29 -28.53 4.86
N ILE A 20 21.08 -27.44 4.91
CA ILE A 20 22.44 -27.43 5.48
C ILE A 20 22.38 -27.84 6.95
N TYR A 21 21.45 -27.27 7.71
CA TYR A 21 21.26 -27.62 9.12
C TYR A 21 20.90 -29.10 9.29
N THR A 22 20.01 -29.62 8.45
CA THR A 22 19.62 -31.04 8.47
C THR A 22 20.78 -31.94 8.07
N PHE A 23 21.57 -31.57 7.07
CA PHE A 23 22.73 -32.36 6.64
C PHE A 23 23.80 -32.43 7.73
N MET A 24 24.12 -31.29 8.35
CA MET A 24 25.10 -31.22 9.44
C MET A 24 24.65 -31.96 10.70
N TYR A 25 23.34 -32.04 10.95
CA TYR A 25 22.80 -32.45 12.26
C TYR A 25 21.70 -33.51 12.21
N SER A 26 21.62 -34.25 11.09
CA SER A 26 20.61 -35.28 10.77
C SER A 26 20.40 -36.36 11.84
N LYS A 27 21.37 -36.57 12.74
CA LYS A 27 21.33 -37.60 13.78
C LYS A 27 20.71 -37.15 15.11
N GLU A 28 20.60 -35.84 15.37
CA GLU A 28 20.23 -35.32 16.70
C GLU A 28 18.99 -34.42 16.68
N VAL A 29 18.58 -33.88 15.52
CA VAL A 29 17.45 -32.93 15.43
C VAL A 29 16.50 -33.30 14.30
N SER A 30 15.20 -33.34 14.57
CA SER A 30 14.18 -33.52 13.55
C SER A 30 14.00 -32.24 12.72
N LEU A 31 13.90 -32.40 11.39
CA LEU A 31 13.65 -31.29 10.44
C LEU A 31 12.45 -30.43 10.86
N SER A 32 11.38 -31.09 11.32
CA SER A 32 10.14 -30.42 11.76
C SER A 32 10.34 -29.56 13.00
N GLY A 33 11.21 -29.97 13.94
CA GLY A 33 11.52 -29.21 15.15
C GLY A 33 12.32 -27.94 14.84
N PHE A 34 13.30 -28.03 13.94
CA PHE A 34 14.06 -26.86 13.49
C PHE A 34 13.20 -25.87 12.71
N TYR A 35 12.38 -26.36 11.77
CA TYR A 35 11.46 -25.50 11.03
C TYR A 35 10.46 -24.80 11.96
N TYR A 36 9.92 -25.52 12.95
CA TYR A 36 9.03 -24.95 13.96
C TYR A 36 9.72 -23.88 14.82
N ALA A 37 10.98 -24.09 15.21
CA ALA A 37 11.77 -23.10 15.95
C ALA A 37 12.04 -21.84 15.12
N CYS A 38 12.41 -21.99 13.85
CA CYS A 38 12.60 -20.87 12.93
C CYS A 38 11.30 -20.12 12.62
N TRP A 39 10.17 -20.82 12.59
CA TRP A 39 8.85 -20.21 12.33
C TRP A 39 8.26 -19.52 13.56
N ARG A 40 8.44 -20.09 14.75
CA ARG A 40 7.91 -19.55 16.01
C ARG A 40 8.81 -18.50 16.66
N GLU A 41 10.01 -18.27 16.12
CA GLU A 41 11.03 -17.39 16.70
C GLU A 41 11.46 -17.80 18.13
N VAL A 42 11.22 -19.06 18.50
CA VAL A 42 11.57 -19.58 19.83
C VAL A 42 12.75 -20.55 19.66
N PRO A 43 13.81 -20.44 20.49
CA PRO A 43 14.84 -21.47 20.56
C PRO A 43 14.22 -22.73 21.21
N VAL A 44 13.57 -23.56 20.41
CA VAL A 44 12.93 -24.80 20.89
C VAL A 44 14.01 -25.86 21.10
N GLY A 45 14.30 -26.19 22.37
CA GLY A 45 14.96 -27.43 22.77
C GLY A 45 16.21 -27.80 21.95
N ILE A 46 17.04 -26.81 21.65
CA ILE A 46 18.25 -26.98 20.86
C ILE A 46 19.26 -27.67 21.77
N GLY A 47 19.67 -28.90 21.42
CA GLY A 47 20.51 -29.76 22.27
C GLY A 47 21.72 -29.03 22.86
N ASP A 48 22.15 -29.46 24.05
CA ASP A 48 23.11 -28.77 24.94
C ASP A 48 24.48 -28.40 24.34
N LYS A 49 24.78 -28.78 23.09
CA LYS A 49 26.06 -28.45 22.46
C LYS A 49 26.06 -26.99 22.00
N TYR A 50 27.09 -26.26 22.45
CA TYR A 50 27.35 -24.85 22.17
C TYR A 50 27.23 -24.47 20.67
N ASN A 51 27.64 -25.38 19.78
CA ASN A 51 27.61 -25.16 18.32
C ASN A 51 26.20 -24.97 17.77
N TYR A 52 25.20 -25.67 18.31
CA TYR A 52 23.81 -25.53 17.85
C TYR A 52 23.23 -24.16 18.24
N ARG A 53 23.46 -23.77 19.49
CA ARG A 53 22.97 -22.48 20.01
C ARG A 53 23.57 -21.32 19.23
N PHE A 54 24.85 -21.40 18.86
CA PHE A 54 25.51 -20.36 18.08
C PHE A 54 24.93 -20.24 16.66
N ILE A 55 24.80 -21.35 15.93
CA ILE A 55 24.29 -21.33 14.54
C ILE A 55 22.83 -20.87 14.51
N THR A 56 21.99 -21.38 15.42
CA THR A 56 20.59 -20.99 15.48
C THR A 56 20.42 -19.54 15.92
N ALA A 57 21.24 -19.05 16.87
CA ALA A 57 21.23 -17.64 17.26
C ALA A 57 21.66 -16.73 16.12
N VAL A 58 22.76 -17.04 15.42
CA VAL A 58 23.22 -16.25 14.26
C VAL A 58 22.16 -16.23 13.16
N TYR A 59 21.50 -17.36 12.90
CA TYR A 59 20.44 -17.43 11.91
C TYR A 59 19.18 -16.63 12.30
N LEU A 60 18.63 -16.87 13.50
CA LEU A 60 17.44 -16.18 13.99
C LEU A 60 17.70 -14.67 14.14
N LEU A 61 18.84 -14.28 14.71
CA LEU A 61 19.13 -12.86 14.94
C LEU A 61 19.57 -12.14 13.67
N ALA A 62 20.43 -12.70 12.83
CA ALA A 62 20.91 -11.97 11.67
C ALA A 62 19.90 -12.00 10.53
N PHE A 63 19.45 -13.18 10.12
CA PHE A 63 18.61 -13.30 8.93
C PHE A 63 17.18 -12.79 9.18
N HIS A 64 16.59 -13.16 10.32
CA HIS A 64 15.20 -12.81 10.61
C HIS A 64 15.04 -11.32 10.96
N VAL A 65 15.90 -10.77 11.82
CA VAL A 65 15.82 -9.34 12.18
C VAL A 65 16.07 -8.44 10.98
N ILE A 66 17.03 -8.82 10.11
CA ILE A 66 17.26 -8.07 8.87
C ILE A 66 16.03 -8.14 7.96
N LEU A 67 15.45 -9.33 7.75
CA LEU A 67 14.26 -9.48 6.92
C LEU A 67 13.06 -8.69 7.45
N VAL A 68 12.77 -8.81 8.74
CA VAL A 68 11.66 -8.09 9.40
C VAL A 68 11.90 -6.59 9.33
N GLY A 69 13.13 -6.12 9.60
CA GLY A 69 13.47 -4.70 9.52
C GLY A 69 13.34 -4.14 8.10
N VAL A 70 13.80 -4.89 7.11
CA VAL A 70 13.74 -4.52 5.69
C VAL A 70 12.30 -4.53 5.16
N PHE A 71 11.49 -5.50 5.59
CA PHE A 71 10.06 -5.57 5.30
C PHE A 71 9.30 -4.39 5.91
N ASN A 72 9.47 -4.17 7.22
CA ASN A 72 8.84 -3.06 7.93
C ASN A 72 9.26 -1.70 7.38
N GLY A 73 10.55 -1.51 7.06
CA GLY A 73 11.04 -0.28 6.44
C GLY A 73 10.43 -0.04 5.06
N THR A 74 10.22 -1.09 4.27
CA THR A 74 9.58 -0.98 2.95
C THR A 74 8.09 -0.68 3.05
N LEU A 75 7.39 -1.32 4.00
CA LEU A 75 5.99 -1.01 4.29
C LEU A 75 5.85 0.43 4.76
N TYR A 76 6.67 0.84 5.74
CA TYR A 76 6.66 2.21 6.25
C TYR A 76 6.88 3.22 5.13
N LYS A 77 7.89 2.98 4.28
CA LYS A 77 8.17 3.81 3.11
C LYS A 77 6.95 3.91 2.20
N SER A 78 6.25 2.81 1.94
CA SER A 78 5.05 2.78 1.10
C SER A 78 3.90 3.61 1.67
N PHE A 79 3.69 3.56 2.99
CA PHE A 79 2.65 4.35 3.67
C PHE A 79 3.06 5.82 3.85
N SER A 80 4.35 6.10 3.99
CA SER A 80 4.86 7.46 4.22
C SER A 80 5.11 8.24 2.92
N THR A 81 5.16 7.58 1.76
CA THR A 81 5.23 8.29 0.47
C THR A 81 3.93 9.03 0.23
N LEU A 82 3.97 10.36 0.37
CA LEU A 82 2.94 11.26 -0.14
C LEU A 82 2.91 11.11 -1.66
N SER A 83 1.96 10.34 -2.19
CA SER A 83 1.68 10.27 -3.62
C SER A 83 0.83 11.50 -3.97
N PHE A 84 1.49 12.58 -4.38
CA PHE A 84 0.79 13.66 -5.05
C PHE A 84 0.41 13.19 -6.45
N PHE A 85 -0.85 13.41 -6.85
CA PHE A 85 -1.22 13.27 -8.25
C PHE A 85 -0.36 14.23 -9.07
N SER A 86 0.11 13.80 -10.24
CA SER A 86 0.70 14.71 -11.22
C SER A 86 -0.25 15.88 -11.46
N GLU A 87 0.26 17.10 -11.64
CA GLU A 87 -0.58 18.27 -11.86
C GLU A 87 -1.57 18.03 -13.01
N ILE A 88 -2.86 17.96 -12.65
CA ILE A 88 -3.96 17.79 -13.61
C ILE A 88 -4.40 19.18 -14.04
N ASN A 89 -4.03 19.57 -15.26
CA ASN A 89 -4.31 20.91 -15.79
C ASN A 89 -5.43 20.94 -16.84
N THR A 90 -5.86 19.77 -17.34
CA THR A 90 -6.88 19.65 -18.38
C THR A 90 -8.00 18.68 -17.97
N LEU A 91 -9.16 18.80 -18.62
CA LEU A 91 -10.28 17.91 -18.37
C LEU A 91 -10.04 16.51 -18.95
N GLU A 92 -9.21 16.42 -19.99
CA GLU A 92 -8.72 15.18 -20.60
C GLU A 92 -7.79 14.43 -19.65
N ASP A 93 -6.91 15.13 -18.93
CA ASP A 93 -6.06 14.52 -17.91
C ASP A 93 -6.88 14.07 -16.70
N LEU A 94 -7.92 14.83 -16.34
CA LEU A 94 -8.86 14.44 -15.29
C LEU A 94 -9.67 13.20 -15.69
N GLU A 95 -10.04 13.06 -16.97
CA GLU A 95 -10.72 11.88 -17.50
C GLU A 95 -9.85 10.63 -17.38
N LYS A 96 -8.57 10.74 -17.77
CA LYS A 96 -7.57 9.66 -17.69
C LYS A 96 -7.13 9.32 -16.26
N SER A 97 -7.28 10.24 -15.32
CA SER A 97 -6.96 9.97 -13.91
C SER A 97 -7.94 8.96 -13.30
N ASP A 98 -7.59 8.21 -12.25
CA ASP A 98 -8.55 7.35 -11.55
C ASP A 98 -9.32 8.09 -10.42
N LEU A 99 -9.39 9.43 -10.50
CA LEU A 99 -10.01 10.26 -9.48
C LEU A 99 -11.53 10.25 -9.57
N ILE A 100 -12.19 10.16 -8.41
CA ILE A 100 -13.61 10.46 -8.28
C ILE A 100 -13.77 11.99 -8.29
N ILE A 101 -14.69 12.51 -9.08
CA ILE A 101 -14.91 13.96 -9.18
C ILE A 101 -16.06 14.32 -8.25
N GLU A 102 -15.80 15.09 -7.22
CA GLU A 102 -16.83 15.64 -6.36
C GLU A 102 -17.20 17.07 -6.76
N THR A 103 -18.51 17.30 -6.80
CA THR A 103 -19.11 18.59 -7.14
C THR A 103 -20.28 18.89 -6.19
N SER A 104 -20.58 20.16 -5.98
CA SER A 104 -21.78 20.58 -5.26
C SER A 104 -22.99 20.73 -6.17
N LEU A 105 -22.85 20.81 -7.49
CA LEU A 105 -23.99 20.90 -8.40
C LEU A 105 -23.72 20.13 -9.70
N ASN A 106 -24.74 19.98 -10.56
CA ASN A 106 -24.55 19.35 -11.85
C ASN A 106 -23.75 20.27 -12.79
N ILE A 107 -22.43 20.09 -12.80
CA ILE A 107 -21.45 20.90 -13.53
C ILE A 107 -21.53 20.75 -15.05
N PHE A 108 -21.99 19.60 -15.56
CA PHE A 108 -22.03 19.31 -17.00
C PHE A 108 -23.40 19.61 -17.63
N GLY A 109 -24.50 19.47 -16.87
CA GLY A 109 -25.84 19.88 -17.31
C GLY A 109 -26.21 19.35 -18.70
N ALA A 110 -26.72 20.23 -19.57
CA ALA A 110 -27.08 19.86 -20.95
C ALA A 110 -25.88 19.51 -21.85
N SER A 111 -24.69 20.06 -21.54
CA SER A 111 -23.46 19.86 -22.31
C SER A 111 -22.94 18.43 -22.25
N GLU A 112 -23.41 17.63 -21.28
CA GLU A 112 -23.14 16.18 -21.25
C GLU A 112 -23.57 15.50 -22.56
N ARG A 113 -24.65 15.94 -23.20
CA ARG A 113 -25.14 15.31 -24.44
C ARG A 113 -24.32 15.69 -25.68
N GLU A 114 -23.53 16.76 -25.59
CA GLU A 114 -22.85 17.37 -26.73
C GLU A 114 -21.39 16.92 -26.85
N SER A 115 -20.77 16.49 -25.74
CA SER A 115 -19.35 16.12 -25.70
C SER A 115 -19.14 14.74 -25.12
N GLU A 116 -18.47 13.86 -25.87
CA GLU A 116 -18.07 12.53 -25.40
C GLU A 116 -17.20 12.60 -24.14
N LEU A 117 -16.34 13.61 -24.04
CA LEU A 117 -15.50 13.85 -22.86
C LEU A 117 -16.35 14.12 -21.61
N PHE A 118 -17.39 14.94 -21.73
CA PHE A 118 -18.29 15.23 -20.61
C PHE A 118 -19.13 14.02 -20.22
N GLN A 119 -19.50 13.14 -21.15
CA GLN A 119 -20.16 11.86 -20.83
C GLN A 119 -19.25 10.89 -20.09
N LYS A 120 -17.95 10.90 -20.39
CA LYS A 120 -16.97 10.07 -19.67
C LYS A 120 -16.72 10.62 -18.28
N LEU A 121 -16.56 11.94 -18.16
CA LEU A 121 -16.38 12.61 -16.88
C LEU A 121 -17.62 12.51 -15.98
N SER A 122 -18.83 12.63 -16.53
CA SER A 122 -20.07 12.55 -15.75
C SER A 122 -20.23 11.21 -15.03
N LYS A 123 -19.75 10.11 -15.61
CA LYS A 123 -19.72 8.79 -14.97
C LYS A 123 -18.85 8.74 -13.72
N LYS A 124 -17.87 9.63 -13.60
CA LYS A 124 -16.94 9.74 -12.47
C LYS A 124 -17.40 10.79 -11.45
N VAL A 125 -18.44 11.57 -11.78
CA VAL A 125 -18.96 12.63 -10.92
C VAL A 125 -19.85 12.06 -9.82
N LYS A 126 -19.57 12.45 -8.58
CA LYS A 126 -20.48 12.35 -7.45
C LYS A 126 -21.00 13.73 -7.12
N ASN A 127 -22.28 13.94 -7.46
CA ASN A 127 -22.98 15.18 -7.14
C ASN A 127 -23.48 15.13 -5.70
N ASN A 128 -22.93 16.00 -4.86
CA ASN A 128 -23.27 16.13 -3.46
C ASN A 128 -23.88 17.50 -3.17
N ALA A 129 -25.01 17.80 -3.82
CA ALA A 129 -25.68 19.09 -3.70
C ALA A 129 -26.06 19.49 -2.28
N TYR A 130 -26.47 18.50 -1.48
CA TYR A 130 -26.87 18.68 -0.09
C TYR A 130 -25.71 18.65 0.90
N SER A 131 -24.46 18.49 0.44
CA SER A 131 -23.33 18.55 1.35
C SER A 131 -23.12 19.98 1.83
N GLU A 132 -23.02 20.15 3.15
CA GLU A 132 -22.69 21.42 3.79
C GLU A 132 -21.34 21.93 3.28
N LYS A 133 -20.30 21.07 3.33
CA LYS A 133 -18.94 21.42 2.93
C LYS A 133 -18.81 21.61 1.40
N PRO A 134 -18.05 22.61 0.91
CA PRO A 134 -17.71 22.76 -0.52
C PRO A 134 -16.82 21.61 -1.03
N ALA A 135 -16.89 21.31 -2.33
CA ALA A 135 -16.14 20.21 -2.95
C ALA A 135 -14.63 20.24 -2.67
N ILE A 136 -14.02 21.43 -2.66
CA ILE A 136 -12.59 21.58 -2.34
C ILE A 136 -12.23 21.07 -0.94
N LYS A 137 -13.11 21.27 0.06
CA LYS A 137 -12.88 20.74 1.41
C LYS A 137 -13.07 19.23 1.47
N ARG A 138 -13.96 18.67 0.65
CA ARG A 138 -14.18 17.21 0.59
C ARG A 138 -13.01 16.51 -0.09
N ALA A 139 -12.51 17.06 -1.20
CA ALA A 139 -11.28 16.60 -1.85
C ALA A 139 -10.07 16.67 -0.91
N ALA A 140 -9.98 17.70 -0.05
CA ALA A 140 -8.93 17.76 0.96
C ALA A 140 -9.06 16.72 2.08
N GLN A 141 -10.26 16.18 2.32
CA GLN A 141 -10.53 15.19 3.38
C GLN A 141 -10.41 13.75 2.91
N HIS A 142 -10.43 13.51 1.59
CA HIS A 142 -10.52 12.17 1.02
C HIS A 142 -9.37 11.92 0.04
N MET A 143 -8.79 10.72 0.09
CA MET A 143 -7.81 10.33 -0.91
C MET A 143 -8.51 10.01 -2.23
N ASN A 144 -7.82 10.26 -3.34
CA ASN A 144 -8.28 9.95 -4.70
C ASN A 144 -9.58 10.66 -5.11
N VAL A 145 -9.80 11.87 -4.61
CA VAL A 145 -10.93 12.72 -4.95
C VAL A 145 -10.43 14.02 -5.58
N ALA A 146 -11.00 14.40 -6.73
CA ALA A 146 -10.84 15.71 -7.34
C ALA A 146 -12.06 16.58 -7.02
N ALA A 147 -11.83 17.87 -6.75
CA ALA A 147 -12.91 18.84 -6.65
C ALA A 147 -13.07 19.56 -7.99
N MET A 148 -14.29 19.64 -8.50
CA MET A 148 -14.63 20.44 -9.66
C MET A 148 -15.94 21.19 -9.40
N GLU A 149 -15.91 22.51 -9.61
CA GLU A 149 -17.05 23.40 -9.39
C GLU A 149 -17.05 24.46 -10.49
N ARG A 150 -18.22 24.97 -10.87
CA ARG A 150 -18.30 26.19 -11.69
C ARG A 150 -17.88 27.37 -10.82
N ARG A 151 -17.21 28.36 -11.42
CA ARG A 151 -16.65 29.52 -10.69
C ARG A 151 -17.68 30.21 -9.79
N GLU A 152 -18.88 30.46 -10.32
CA GLU A 152 -19.96 31.14 -9.60
C GLU A 152 -20.49 30.30 -8.43
N GLU A 153 -20.66 28.99 -8.65
CA GLU A 153 -21.13 28.04 -7.64
C GLU A 153 -20.10 27.86 -6.51
N ALA A 154 -18.81 27.76 -6.87
CA ALA A 154 -17.71 27.71 -5.93
C ALA A 154 -17.65 28.97 -5.06
N PHE A 155 -17.75 30.15 -5.69
CA PHE A 155 -17.72 31.43 -4.98
C PHE A 155 -18.89 31.56 -4.01
N PHE A 156 -20.08 31.13 -4.43
CA PHE A 156 -21.25 31.11 -3.55
C PHE A 156 -21.05 30.17 -2.35
N LYS A 157 -20.66 28.91 -2.56
CA LYS A 157 -20.47 27.93 -1.47
C LYS A 157 -19.33 28.32 -0.51
N ILE A 158 -18.25 28.92 -1.00
CA ILE A 158 -17.12 29.34 -0.16
C ILE A 158 -17.51 30.55 0.70
N ASN A 159 -18.20 31.55 0.13
CA ASN A 159 -18.51 32.79 0.85
C ASN A 159 -19.80 32.71 1.66
N ALA A 160 -20.75 31.85 1.30
CA ALA A 160 -21.99 31.66 2.05
C ALA A 160 -21.79 30.86 3.35
N GLY A 161 -20.62 30.29 3.58
CA GLY A 161 -20.25 29.70 4.88
C GLY A 161 -21.01 28.41 5.25
N PHE A 162 -21.46 27.64 4.25
CA PHE A 162 -21.97 26.28 4.46
C PHE A 162 -20.82 25.25 4.54
#